data_AF-A0A401HYK3-F1
#
_entry.id   AF-A0A401HYK3-F1
#
_cell.length_a   1.000
_cell.length_b   1.000
_cell.length_c   1.000
_cell.angle_alpha   90.00
_cell.angle_beta   90.00
_cell.angle_gamma   90.00
#
_symmetry.space_group_name_H-M   'P 1'
#
loop_
_entity.id
_entity.type
_entity.pdbx_description
1 polymer ?
#
loop_
_entity_poly.entity_id
_entity_poly.type
_entity_poly.pdbx_seq_one_letter_code
_entity_poly.pdbx_strand_id
1 'polypeptide(L)'
;MAVEAYLHAKRPRSRSILSGLLSASLLLALLPACTSGSDKPPDTDTQARILEVKTNLEESNGWLIVPEGGTQLRVDVTAEEVDTVLFWLAASGTDSWEARELIGTDTDGSDGWALDWPFGERDFHDHLLIQALGSDGLTMASETLNLTSAEE
;
A
#
# COMPACT_ATOMS: atom_id res chain seq x y z
N MET A 1 -15.10 -5.75 -0.25
CA MET A 1 -15.08 -6.95 -1.13
C MET A 1 -13.96 -6.96 -2.17
N ALA A 2 -13.49 -5.81 -2.69
CA ALA A 2 -12.44 -5.80 -3.72
C ALA A 2 -11.02 -6.16 -3.21
N VAL A 3 -10.65 -5.72 -2.00
CA VAL A 3 -9.31 -5.96 -1.43
C VAL A 3 -9.04 -7.44 -1.16
N GLU A 4 -10.01 -8.14 -0.54
CA GLU A 4 -9.94 -9.59 -0.29
C GLU A 4 -9.82 -10.41 -1.59
N ALA A 5 -10.48 -9.97 -2.66
CA ALA A 5 -10.38 -10.64 -3.97
C ALA A 5 -8.99 -10.46 -4.61
N TYR A 6 -8.35 -9.29 -4.44
CA TYR A 6 -6.98 -9.05 -4.90
C TYR A 6 -5.97 -9.90 -4.13
N LEU A 7 -6.07 -9.92 -2.79
CA LEU A 7 -5.20 -10.74 -1.93
C LEU A 7 -5.35 -12.25 -2.23
N HIS A 8 -6.55 -12.71 -2.56
CA HIS A 8 -6.78 -14.13 -2.91
C HIS A 8 -6.16 -14.53 -4.26
N ALA A 9 -6.00 -13.60 -5.21
CA ALA A 9 -5.49 -13.87 -6.55
C ALA A 9 -3.97 -14.03 -6.60
N LYS A 10 -3.23 -13.40 -5.68
CA LYS A 10 -1.75 -13.35 -5.68
C LYS A 10 -1.13 -14.45 -4.80
N ARG A 11 -1.49 -15.73 -5.03
CA ARG A 11 -0.76 -16.83 -4.37
C ARG A 11 0.68 -16.91 -4.92
N PRO A 12 1.71 -17.14 -4.08
CA PRO A 12 3.09 -17.20 -4.52
C PRO A 12 3.33 -18.40 -5.45
N ARG A 13 4.04 -18.17 -6.57
CA ARG A 13 4.53 -19.24 -7.45
C ARG A 13 5.58 -20.08 -6.70
N SER A 14 5.17 -21.25 -6.24
CA SER A 14 6.06 -22.29 -5.69
C SER A 14 7.09 -22.72 -6.75
N ARG A 15 8.38 -22.50 -6.47
CA ARG A 15 9.47 -23.10 -7.25
C ARG A 15 9.63 -24.56 -6.82
N SER A 16 9.22 -25.49 -7.67
CA SER A 16 9.51 -26.92 -7.55
C SER A 16 10.99 -27.19 -7.83
N ILE A 17 11.66 -27.96 -6.95
CA ILE A 17 12.92 -28.63 -7.28
C ILE A 17 12.76 -30.12 -6.95
N LEU A 18 12.67 -30.93 -8.01
CA LEU A 18 12.85 -32.38 -7.96
C LEU A 18 14.35 -32.72 -8.06
N SER A 19 14.85 -33.57 -7.15
CA SER A 19 15.93 -34.56 -7.34
C SER A 19 16.13 -35.24 -5.97
N GLY A 20 16.36 -36.53 -5.75
CA GLY A 20 16.61 -37.74 -6.54
C GLY A 20 17.20 -38.74 -5.52
N LEU A 21 16.67 -39.96 -5.44
CA LEU A 21 17.06 -41.01 -4.49
C LEU A 21 18.36 -41.73 -4.93
N LEU A 22 19.31 -41.96 -4.00
CA LEU A 22 19.96 -43.25 -3.65
C LEU A 22 21.36 -43.05 -3.02
N SER A 23 21.54 -43.56 -1.80
CA SER A 23 22.51 -44.63 -1.46
C SER A 23 22.96 -44.52 0.00
N ALA A 24 22.84 -45.63 0.73
CA ALA A 24 23.24 -45.75 2.12
C ALA A 24 24.75 -46.06 2.23
N SER A 25 25.46 -45.35 3.10
CA SER A 25 26.73 -45.80 3.66
C SER A 25 26.93 -45.20 5.05
N LEU A 26 27.04 -46.10 6.02
CA LEU A 26 27.23 -45.88 7.44
C LEU A 26 28.72 -45.61 7.71
N LEU A 27 29.07 -44.40 8.17
CA LEU A 27 30.37 -44.10 8.75
C LEU A 27 30.18 -43.46 10.13
N LEU A 28 30.87 -44.03 11.12
CA LEU A 28 30.76 -43.71 12.54
C LEU A 28 31.77 -42.63 12.95
N ALA A 29 31.30 -41.69 13.78
CA ALA A 29 32.01 -40.82 14.73
C ALA A 29 32.79 -39.58 14.22
N LEU A 30 32.18 -38.41 14.40
CA LEU A 30 32.75 -37.23 15.07
C LEU A 30 31.59 -36.31 15.48
N LEU A 31 31.45 -36.03 16.79
CA LEU A 31 30.43 -35.14 17.32
C LEU A 31 30.64 -33.73 16.76
N PRO A 32 29.68 -33.12 16.04
CA PRO A 32 29.71 -31.70 15.83
C PRO A 32 29.43 -31.03 17.17
N ALA A 33 30.34 -30.15 17.61
CA ALA A 33 29.96 -29.13 18.55
C ALA A 33 28.79 -28.37 17.90
N CYS A 34 27.59 -28.52 18.46
CA CYS A 34 26.48 -27.62 18.17
C CYS A 34 26.88 -26.25 18.72
N THR A 35 27.70 -25.50 18.00
CA THR A 35 27.61 -24.04 18.09
C THR A 35 26.33 -23.69 17.36
N SER A 36 25.26 -23.53 18.15
CA SER A 36 24.03 -22.89 17.74
C SER A 36 24.40 -21.46 17.32
N GLY A 37 24.90 -21.30 16.10
CA GLY A 37 24.89 -20.02 15.41
C GLY A 37 23.43 -19.70 15.19
N SER A 38 22.87 -18.90 16.09
CA SER A 38 21.61 -18.21 15.84
C SER A 38 21.90 -17.14 14.78
N ASP A 39 22.14 -17.57 13.55
CA ASP A 39 22.01 -16.71 12.39
C ASP A 39 20.49 -16.47 12.25
N LYS A 40 19.97 -15.53 13.04
CA LYS A 40 18.68 -14.93 12.76
C LYS A 40 18.80 -14.42 11.32
N PRO A 41 17.99 -14.88 10.35
CA PRO A 41 17.95 -14.25 9.05
C PRO A 41 17.76 -12.74 9.27
N PRO A 42 18.38 -11.87 8.46
CA PRO A 42 18.20 -10.43 8.63
C PRO A 42 16.71 -10.16 8.77
N ASP A 43 16.34 -9.46 9.84
CA ASP A 43 14.98 -9.01 10.08
C ASP A 43 14.72 -7.93 9.02
N THR A 44 14.44 -8.37 7.79
CA THR A 44 14.00 -7.47 6.74
C THR A 44 12.61 -7.05 7.15
N ASP A 45 12.51 -5.84 7.68
CA ASP A 45 11.24 -5.19 7.93
C ASP A 45 10.51 -5.08 6.59
N THR A 46 9.58 -6.01 6.33
CA THR A 46 8.76 -6.05 5.11
C THR A 46 7.44 -5.33 5.30
N GLN A 47 7.29 -4.56 6.39
CA GLN A 47 6.04 -3.89 6.68
C GLN A 47 5.81 -2.74 5.69
N ALA A 48 4.67 -2.75 5.02
CA ALA A 48 4.22 -1.62 4.22
C ALA A 48 4.15 -0.34 5.05
N ARG A 49 4.73 0.75 4.56
CA ARG A 49 4.74 2.06 5.25
C ARG A 49 4.47 3.19 4.29
N ILE A 50 3.59 4.11 4.68
CA ILE A 50 3.49 5.44 4.07
C ILE A 50 4.38 6.36 4.90
N LEU A 51 5.35 7.00 4.26
CA LEU A 51 6.27 7.93 4.89
C LEU A 51 5.79 9.38 4.78
N GLU A 52 5.20 9.71 3.63
CA GLU A 52 4.77 11.07 3.31
C GLU A 52 3.67 11.03 2.25
N VAL A 53 2.75 11.98 2.34
CA VAL A 53 1.80 12.29 1.28
C VAL A 53 1.87 13.78 0.98
N LYS A 54 1.98 14.13 -0.30
CA LYS A 54 1.95 15.51 -0.79
C LYS A 54 0.82 15.67 -1.79
N THR A 55 0.26 16.88 -1.86
CA THR A 55 -0.72 17.23 -2.88
C THR A 55 -0.40 18.57 -3.51
N ASN A 56 -1.05 18.89 -4.63
CA ASN A 56 -1.00 20.21 -5.25
C ASN A 56 -1.98 21.23 -4.63
N LEU A 57 -2.71 20.86 -3.56
CA LEU A 57 -3.65 21.73 -2.87
C LEU A 57 -3.01 22.32 -1.60
N GLU A 58 -3.44 23.52 -1.25
CA GLU A 58 -3.06 24.15 0.02
C GLU A 58 -3.79 23.49 1.18
N GLU A 59 -3.08 23.26 2.28
CA GLU A 59 -3.68 22.75 3.51
C GLU A 59 -3.93 23.90 4.49
N SER A 60 -5.15 23.96 5.02
CA SER A 60 -5.55 24.90 6.06
C SER A 60 -6.39 24.19 7.11
N ASN A 61 -5.99 24.31 8.37
CA ASN A 61 -6.68 23.71 9.52
C ASN A 61 -6.96 22.20 9.38
N GLY A 62 -6.04 21.44 8.76
CA GLY A 62 -6.19 19.99 8.55
C GLY A 62 -7.09 19.61 7.39
N TRP A 63 -7.42 20.57 6.51
CA TRP A 63 -8.18 20.37 5.28
C TRP A 63 -7.38 20.81 4.08
N LEU A 64 -7.32 19.96 3.06
CA LEU A 64 -6.94 20.35 1.71
C LEU A 64 -8.06 21.19 1.11
N ILE A 65 -7.72 22.38 0.63
CA ILE A 65 -8.67 23.35 0.09
C ILE A 65 -8.67 23.25 -1.44
N VAL A 66 -9.80 22.86 -2.00
CA VAL A 66 -10.04 22.95 -3.45
C VAL A 66 -10.42 24.40 -3.77
N PRO A 67 -9.61 25.14 -4.54
CA PRO A 67 -9.92 26.52 -4.88
C PRO A 67 -11.14 26.60 -5.81
N GLU A 68 -11.79 27.76 -5.83
CA GLU A 68 -12.86 28.04 -6.80
C GLU A 68 -12.36 27.80 -8.25
N GLY A 69 -13.13 27.03 -9.03
CA GLY A 69 -12.74 26.63 -10.39
C GLY A 69 -11.62 25.59 -10.47
N GLY A 70 -11.15 25.05 -9.34
CA GLY A 70 -10.26 23.89 -9.30
C GLY A 70 -10.94 22.66 -9.89
N THR A 71 -10.22 21.86 -10.68
CA THR A 71 -10.78 20.69 -11.39
C THR A 71 -9.89 19.45 -11.35
N GLN A 72 -8.72 19.54 -10.72
CA GLN A 72 -7.72 18.48 -10.67
C GLN A 72 -7.03 18.44 -9.30
N LEU A 73 -6.86 17.22 -8.79
CA LEU A 73 -6.04 16.90 -7.63
C LEU A 73 -4.87 16.04 -8.10
N ARG A 74 -3.65 16.42 -7.71
CA ARG A 74 -2.48 15.57 -7.78
C ARG A 74 -2.10 15.12 -6.37
N VAL A 75 -1.83 13.84 -6.21
CA VAL A 75 -1.30 13.25 -4.98
C VAL A 75 -0.01 12.51 -5.30
N ASP A 76 1.02 12.78 -4.53
CA ASP A 76 2.30 12.08 -4.58
C ASP A 76 2.53 11.41 -3.21
N VAL A 77 2.84 10.12 -3.22
CA VAL A 77 2.99 9.29 -2.01
C VAL A 77 4.42 8.75 -1.95
N THR A 78 5.09 8.96 -0.82
CA THR A 78 6.36 8.28 -0.51
C THR A 78 6.03 7.09 0.37
N ALA A 79 6.35 5.88 -0.10
CA ALA A 79 6.05 4.63 0.62
C ALA A 79 7.16 3.58 0.44
N GLU A 80 7.29 2.68 1.40
CA GLU A 80 8.28 1.59 1.46
C GLU A 80 7.58 0.23 1.56
N GLU A 81 8.21 -0.82 0.99
CA GLU A 81 7.73 -2.22 1.01
C GLU A 81 6.31 -2.39 0.45
N VAL A 82 5.98 -1.62 -0.60
CA VAL A 82 4.65 -1.53 -1.21
C VAL A 82 4.70 -1.97 -2.67
N ASP A 83 3.65 -2.67 -3.10
CA ASP A 83 3.43 -3.11 -4.50
C ASP A 83 2.27 -2.37 -5.18
N THR A 84 1.39 -1.74 -4.41
CA THR A 84 0.19 -1.11 -4.94
C THR A 84 -0.28 0.01 -4.02
N VAL A 85 -0.64 1.16 -4.58
CA VAL A 85 -1.33 2.23 -3.86
C VAL A 85 -2.72 2.44 -4.45
N LEU A 86 -3.73 2.42 -3.59
CA LEU A 86 -5.13 2.64 -3.93
C LEU A 86 -5.58 3.98 -3.37
N PHE A 87 -6.31 4.74 -4.18
CA PHE A 87 -6.83 6.05 -3.81
C PHE A 87 -8.35 6.00 -3.81
N TRP A 88 -8.95 6.33 -2.67
CA TRP A 88 -10.39 6.26 -2.46
C TRP A 88 -10.95 7.60 -2.03
N LEU A 89 -12.15 7.92 -2.48
CA LEU A 89 -12.92 9.07 -1.99
C LEU A 89 -14.12 8.58 -1.20
N ALA A 90 -14.40 9.20 -0.05
CA ALA A 90 -15.61 8.95 0.72
C ALA A 90 -16.14 10.25 1.32
N ALA A 91 -17.45 10.46 1.28
CA ALA A 91 -18.06 11.61 1.96
C ALA A 91 -17.70 11.64 3.45
N SER A 92 -17.47 12.83 4.01
CA SER A 92 -17.33 12.97 5.45
C SER A 92 -18.72 12.81 6.11
N GLY A 93 -18.86 11.84 7.01
CA GLY A 93 -20.15 11.48 7.59
C GLY A 93 -20.17 10.07 8.19
N THR A 94 -21.27 9.69 8.84
CA THR A 94 -21.44 8.36 9.42
C THR A 94 -21.66 7.32 8.32
N ASP A 95 -21.02 6.14 8.45
CA ASP A 95 -21.13 4.99 7.55
C ASP A 95 -20.71 5.20 6.08
N SER A 96 -19.97 6.26 5.77
CA SER A 96 -19.53 6.54 4.39
C SER A 96 -18.50 5.56 3.83
N TRP A 97 -17.89 4.72 4.68
CA TRP A 97 -16.87 3.74 4.27
C TRP A 97 -17.38 2.72 3.25
N GLU A 98 -18.64 2.30 3.36
CA GLU A 98 -19.25 1.33 2.43
C GLU A 98 -19.56 1.96 1.07
N ALA A 99 -19.69 3.29 1.02
CA ALA A 99 -20.01 4.06 -0.18
C ALA A 99 -18.78 4.68 -0.86
N ARG A 100 -17.57 4.30 -0.45
CA ARG A 100 -16.34 4.87 -1.02
C ARG A 100 -16.18 4.54 -2.50
N GLU A 101 -15.67 5.51 -3.25
CA GLU A 101 -15.35 5.41 -4.67
C GLU A 101 -13.85 5.16 -4.83
N LEU A 102 -13.45 4.15 -5.61
CA LEU A 102 -12.05 3.99 -6.03
C LEU A 102 -11.78 4.98 -7.17
N ILE A 103 -11.00 6.01 -6.91
CA ILE A 103 -10.71 7.07 -7.88
C ILE A 103 -9.39 6.84 -8.63
N GLY A 104 -8.53 5.96 -8.12
CA GLY A 104 -7.27 5.63 -8.78
C GLY A 104 -6.53 4.45 -8.17
N THR A 105 -5.59 3.91 -8.93
CA THR A 105 -4.72 2.82 -8.52
C THR A 105 -3.38 2.96 -9.22
N ASP A 106 -2.31 2.84 -8.45
CA ASP A 106 -0.93 2.73 -8.95
C ASP A 106 -0.39 1.35 -8.56
N THR A 107 0.10 0.59 -9.54
CA THR A 107 0.55 -0.80 -9.37
C THR A 107 2.02 -1.02 -9.68
N ASP A 108 2.75 0.01 -10.10
CA ASP A 108 4.15 -0.17 -10.49
C ASP A 108 5.11 0.80 -9.81
N GLY A 109 4.63 1.95 -9.33
CA GLY A 109 5.41 2.94 -8.58
C GLY A 109 6.68 3.40 -9.32
N SER A 110 6.76 3.16 -10.64
CA SER A 110 8.00 3.29 -11.40
C SER A 110 8.40 4.76 -11.65
N ASP A 111 7.42 5.66 -11.60
CA ASP A 111 7.55 7.12 -11.61
C ASP A 111 7.25 7.76 -10.23
N GLY A 112 7.23 6.95 -9.18
CA GLY A 112 6.73 7.30 -7.85
C GLY A 112 5.28 6.86 -7.67
N TRP A 113 4.81 6.74 -6.42
CA TRP A 113 3.41 6.41 -6.17
C TRP A 113 2.55 7.65 -6.33
N ALA A 114 1.74 7.74 -7.38
CA ALA A 114 1.03 8.98 -7.69
C ALA A 114 -0.39 8.78 -8.21
N LEU A 115 -1.18 9.85 -8.07
CA LEU A 115 -2.49 10.00 -8.69
C LEU A 115 -2.63 11.40 -9.29
N ASP A 116 -2.93 11.48 -10.57
CA ASP A 116 -3.48 12.68 -11.22
C ASP A 116 -4.97 12.45 -11.47
N TRP A 117 -5.84 13.07 -10.66
CA TRP A 117 -7.29 12.86 -10.70
C TRP A 117 -8.03 14.12 -11.19
N PRO A 118 -8.54 14.12 -12.44
CA PRO A 118 -9.45 15.16 -12.92
C PRO A 118 -10.85 14.90 -12.36
N PHE A 119 -11.29 15.72 -11.41
CA PHE A 119 -12.59 15.57 -10.75
C PHE A 119 -13.68 16.49 -11.33
N GLY A 120 -13.31 17.42 -12.21
CA GLY A 120 -14.25 18.33 -12.88
C GLY A 120 -14.85 19.37 -11.92
N GLU A 121 -16.06 19.83 -12.21
CA GLU A 121 -16.80 20.74 -11.32
C GLU A 121 -17.56 19.92 -10.28
N ARG A 122 -17.12 20.01 -9.02
CA ARG A 122 -17.72 19.31 -7.87
C ARG A 122 -17.40 20.05 -6.57
N ASP A 123 -18.35 20.06 -5.64
CA ASP A 123 -18.12 20.49 -4.26
C ASP A 123 -17.59 19.34 -3.40
N PHE A 124 -16.63 19.65 -2.54
CA PHE A 124 -16.01 18.66 -1.65
C PHE A 124 -16.35 18.90 -0.19
N HIS A 125 -16.66 17.80 0.49
CA HIS A 125 -16.61 17.68 1.95
C HIS A 125 -16.34 16.21 2.28
N ASP A 126 -15.16 15.75 1.88
CA ASP A 126 -14.83 14.34 1.71
C ASP A 126 -13.54 13.98 2.45
N HIS A 127 -13.32 12.68 2.56
CA HIS A 127 -12.06 12.05 2.95
C HIS A 127 -11.43 11.43 1.71
N LEU A 128 -10.16 11.76 1.48
CA LEU A 128 -9.30 11.06 0.55
C LEU A 128 -8.50 10.03 1.32
N LEU A 129 -8.74 8.75 1.04
CA LEU A 129 -8.06 7.65 1.71
C LEU A 129 -7.04 7.01 0.78
N ILE A 130 -5.82 6.92 1.27
CA ILE A 130 -4.68 6.36 0.55
C ILE A 130 -4.36 5.05 1.24
N GLN A 131 -4.31 3.97 0.47
CA GLN A 131 -4.06 2.62 0.98
C GLN A 131 -2.88 2.02 0.23
N ALA A 132 -1.77 1.80 0.94
CA ALA A 132 -0.57 1.20 0.40
C ALA A 132 -0.53 -0.29 0.79
N LEU A 133 -0.58 -1.17 -0.20
CA LEU A 133 -0.60 -2.63 -0.04
C LEU A 133 0.83 -3.18 -0.12
N GLY A 134 1.23 -3.93 0.90
CA GLY A 134 2.58 -4.44 1.03
C GLY A 134 2.98 -5.46 -0.02
N SER A 135 4.26 -5.44 -0.40
CA SER A 135 4.85 -6.42 -1.31
C SER A 135 4.85 -7.85 -0.74
N ASP A 136 4.77 -7.98 0.58
CA ASP A 136 4.60 -9.25 1.29
C ASP A 136 3.19 -9.88 1.10
N GLY A 137 2.24 -9.12 0.55
CA GLY A 137 0.84 -9.52 0.36
C GLY A 137 0.05 -9.68 1.67
N LEU A 138 0.58 -9.19 2.79
CA LEU A 138 0.01 -9.35 4.13
C LEU A 138 -0.15 -8.03 4.87
N THR A 139 0.79 -7.11 4.69
CA THR A 139 0.82 -5.82 5.37
C THR A 139 0.19 -4.72 4.53
N MET A 140 -0.23 -3.66 5.23
CA MET A 140 -0.89 -2.51 4.63
C MET A 140 -0.67 -1.29 5.52
N ALA A 141 -0.48 -0.14 4.90
CA ALA A 141 -0.52 1.17 5.54
C ALA A 141 -1.65 2.02 4.93
N SER A 142 -2.15 2.98 5.70
CA SER A 142 -3.18 3.90 5.23
C SER A 142 -3.00 5.29 5.79
N GLU A 143 -3.30 6.30 4.97
CA GLU A 143 -3.36 7.72 5.33
C GLU A 143 -4.72 8.28 4.91
N THR A 144 -5.26 9.22 5.67
CA THR A 144 -6.51 9.92 5.32
C THR A 144 -6.27 11.41 5.32
N LEU A 145 -6.58 12.06 4.21
CA LEU A 145 -6.60 13.51 4.08
C LEU A 145 -8.05 14.00 4.04
N ASN A 146 -8.32 15.15 4.66
CA ASN A 146 -9.63 15.79 4.54
C ASN A 146 -9.61 16.75 3.35
N LEU A 147 -10.67 16.75 2.55
CA LEU A 147 -10.80 17.57 1.35
C LEU A 147 -12.08 18.39 1.43
N THR A 148 -11.97 19.70 1.22
CA THR A 148 -13.12 20.61 1.21
C THR A 148 -12.99 21.64 0.10
N SER A 149 -14.12 22.09 -0.45
CA SER A 149 -14.15 23.30 -1.28
C SER A 149 -13.85 24.53 -0.44
N ALA A 150 -13.21 25.54 -1.05
CA ALA A 150 -13.12 26.88 -0.47
C ALA A 150 -14.53 27.43 -0.20
N GLU A 151 -14.71 28.10 0.94
CA GLU A 151 -15.93 28.88 1.19
C GLU A 151 -15.92 30.13 0.29
N GLU A 152 -17.04 30.41 -0.37
CA GLU A 152 -17.25 31.67 -1.14
C GLU A 152 -17.26 32.92 -0.24
#